data_AF-A0A1Y5RPN6-F1
#
_entry.id   AF-A0A1Y5RPN6-F1
#
_cell.length_a   1.000
_cell.length_b   1.000
_cell.length_c   1.000
_cell.angle_alpha   90.00
_cell.angle_beta   90.00
_cell.angle_gamma   90.00
#
_symmetry.space_group_name_H-M   'P 1'
#
loop_
_entity.id
_entity.type
_entity.pdbx_description
1 polymer ?
#
loop_
_entity_poly.entity_id
_entity_poly.type
_entity_poly.pdbx_seq_one_letter_code
_entity_poly.pdbx_strand_id
1 'polypeptide(L)'
;MTDPVTRAAELLKDHRDSIDRLDAILVYTLGERFKHTQAVGQLKATHDLPPSDPAREATQIERLEDLAKKADLDPDFAKAFLNFIIQEVIRHHKKHQE
;
A
#
# COMPACT_ATOMS: atom_id res chain seq x y z
N MET A 1 19.13 -15.53 -36.81
CA MET A 1 17.92 -14.70 -36.63
C MET A 1 17.09 -15.42 -35.59
N THR A 2 16.99 -14.88 -34.37
CA THR A 2 16.22 -15.51 -33.29
C THR A 2 14.74 -15.51 -33.70
N ASP A 3 14.08 -16.66 -33.58
CA ASP A 3 12.65 -16.82 -33.84
C ASP A 3 11.85 -15.82 -32.98
N PRO A 4 10.88 -15.06 -33.53
CA PRO A 4 10.10 -14.07 -32.79
C PRO A 4 9.51 -14.58 -31.47
N VAL A 5 9.14 -15.86 -31.38
CA VAL A 5 8.62 -16.47 -30.15
C VAL A 5 9.71 -16.53 -29.07
N THR A 6 10.93 -16.92 -29.44
CA THR A 6 12.07 -16.95 -28.50
C THR A 6 12.40 -15.56 -27.99
N ARG A 7 12.38 -14.55 -28.86
CA ARG A 7 12.62 -13.16 -28.45
C ARG A 7 11.53 -12.62 -27.53
N ALA A 8 10.27 -12.95 -27.80
CA ALA A 8 9.16 -12.57 -26.92
C ALA A 8 9.26 -13.24 -25.54
N ALA A 9 9.69 -14.50 -25.47
CA ALA A 9 9.89 -15.20 -24.21
C ALA A 9 10.98 -14.58 -23.33
N GLU A 10 12.09 -14.13 -23.94
CA GLU A 10 13.15 -13.39 -23.24
C GLU A 10 12.63 -12.08 -22.64
N LEU A 11 11.93 -11.27 -23.45
CA LEU A 11 11.35 -9.99 -22.98
C LEU A 11 10.33 -10.20 -21.86
N LEU A 12 9.47 -11.23 -21.98
CA LEU A 12 8.51 -11.59 -20.94
C LEU A 12 9.22 -11.96 -19.63
N LYS A 13 10.35 -12.67 -19.72
CA LYS A 13 11.14 -13.02 -18.55
C LYS A 13 11.69 -11.76 -17.86
N ASP A 14 12.30 -10.85 -18.61
CA ASP A 14 12.87 -9.60 -18.06
C ASP A 14 11.78 -8.71 -17.41
N HIS A 15 10.59 -8.66 -18.00
CA HIS A 15 9.44 -7.97 -17.41
C HIS A 15 8.98 -8.63 -16.10
N ARG A 16 8.88 -9.97 -16.06
CA ARG A 16 8.51 -10.71 -14.85
C ARG A 16 9.52 -10.53 -13.73
N ASP A 17 10.81 -10.63 -14.03
CA ASP A 17 11.88 -10.38 -13.07
C ASP A 17 11.78 -8.95 -12.49
N SER A 18 11.31 -7.99 -13.28
CA SER A 18 11.06 -6.61 -12.82
C SER A 18 9.82 -6.50 -11.94
N ILE A 19 8.74 -7.20 -12.27
CA ILE A 19 7.52 -7.28 -11.46
C ILE A 19 7.83 -7.89 -10.10
N ASP A 20 8.55 -9.02 -10.06
CA ASP A 20 8.89 -9.69 -8.80
C ASP A 20 9.69 -8.78 -7.85
N ARG A 21 10.59 -7.94 -8.40
CA ARG A 21 11.32 -6.94 -7.62
C ARG A 21 10.40 -5.84 -7.08
N LEU A 22 9.44 -5.37 -7.87
CA LEU A 22 8.47 -4.37 -7.43
C LEU A 22 7.54 -4.95 -6.35
N ASP A 23 7.12 -6.20 -6.50
CA ASP A 23 6.30 -6.90 -5.50
C ASP A 23 7.02 -7.01 -4.16
N ALA A 24 8.32 -7.34 -4.16
CA ALA A 24 9.12 -7.32 -2.94
C ALA A 24 9.14 -5.94 -2.27
N ILE A 25 9.32 -4.87 -3.05
CA ILE A 25 9.29 -3.48 -2.54
C ILE A 25 7.91 -3.18 -1.93
N LEU A 26 6.82 -3.56 -2.59
CA LEU A 26 5.46 -3.35 -2.08
C LEU A 26 5.26 -4.06 -0.74
N VAL A 27 5.65 -5.32 -0.63
CA VAL A 27 5.51 -6.11 0.60
C VAL A 27 6.31 -5.50 1.75
N TYR A 28 7.58 -5.15 1.54
CA TYR A 28 8.40 -4.52 2.59
C TYR A 28 7.86 -3.15 3.00
N THR A 29 7.41 -2.34 2.03
CA THR A 29 6.81 -1.02 2.30
C THR A 29 5.55 -1.15 3.13
N LEU A 30 4.68 -2.12 2.82
CA LEU A 30 3.49 -2.41 3.60
C LEU A 30 3.88 -2.83 5.02
N GLY A 31 4.82 -3.77 5.17
CA GLY A 31 5.31 -4.20 6.48
C GLY A 31 5.75 -3.04 7.38
N GLU A 32 6.56 -2.13 6.84
CA GLU A 32 6.99 -0.91 7.56
C GLU A 32 5.81 0.02 7.89
N ARG A 33 4.89 0.22 6.95
CA ARG A 33 3.68 1.02 7.18
C ARG A 33 2.83 0.45 8.32
N PHE A 34 2.64 -0.87 8.38
CA PHE A 34 1.90 -1.53 9.46
C PHE A 34 2.55 -1.30 10.83
N LYS A 35 3.87 -1.46 10.94
CA LYS A 35 4.62 -1.17 12.19
C LYS A 35 4.39 0.27 12.66
N HIS A 36 4.46 1.24 11.76
CA HIS A 36 4.20 2.64 12.12
C HIS A 36 2.76 2.87 12.56
N THR A 37 1.77 2.27 11.89
CA THR A 37 0.37 2.41 12.32
C THR A 37 0.14 1.81 13.71
N GLN A 38 0.80 0.69 14.04
CA GLN A 38 0.75 0.09 15.37
C GLN A 38 1.36 1.01 16.43
N ALA A 39 2.53 1.59 16.16
CA ALA A 39 3.18 2.54 17.06
C ALA A 39 2.32 3.80 17.29
N VAL A 40 1.67 4.32 16.23
CA VAL A 40 0.71 5.43 16.35
C VAL A 40 -0.49 5.02 17.21
N GLY A 41 -1.03 3.82 17.02
CA GLY A 41 -2.13 3.29 17.84
C GLY A 41 -1.77 3.20 19.32
N GLN A 42 -0.58 2.66 19.63
CA GLN A 42 -0.04 2.61 20.99
C GLN A 42 0.13 4.01 21.59
N LEU A 43 0.75 4.92 20.83
CA LEU A 43 0.97 6.30 21.28
C LEU A 43 -0.35 7.00 21.60
N LYS A 44 -1.36 6.83 20.75
CA LYS A 44 -2.71 7.38 20.97
C LYS A 44 -3.34 6.82 22.25
N ALA A 45 -3.26 5.50 22.45
CA ALA A 45 -3.80 4.85 23.63
C ALA A 45 -3.09 5.30 24.91
N THR A 46 -1.77 5.44 24.90
CA THR A 46 -0.98 5.90 26.06
C THR A 46 -1.31 7.34 26.48
N HIS A 47 -1.78 8.17 25.55
CA HIS A 47 -2.03 9.61 25.79
C HIS A 47 -3.53 9.96 25.72
N ASP A 48 -4.43 8.97 25.82
CA ASP A 48 -5.88 9.15 25.72
C ASP A 48 -6.34 9.96 24.48
N LEU A 49 -5.60 9.84 23.38
CA LEU A 49 -5.93 10.51 22.12
C LEU A 49 -6.99 9.71 21.34
N PRO A 50 -7.85 10.40 20.58
CA PRO A 50 -8.90 9.72 19.82
C PRO A 50 -8.31 8.78 18.75
N PRO A 51 -8.91 7.59 18.56
CA PRO A 51 -8.43 6.61 17.59
C PRO A 51 -8.56 7.12 16.15
N SER A 52 -9.60 7.90 15.84
CA SER A 52 -9.83 8.53 14.54
C SER A 52 -9.43 10.00 14.55
N ASP A 53 -8.97 10.48 13.40
CA ASP A 53 -8.71 11.90 13.12
C ASP A 53 -9.29 12.21 11.73
N PRO A 54 -10.57 12.62 11.64
CA PRO A 54 -11.26 12.80 10.36
C PRO A 54 -10.59 13.82 9.43
N ALA A 55 -9.99 14.87 9.99
CA ALA A 55 -9.27 15.87 9.20
C ALA A 55 -8.01 15.28 8.57
N ARG A 56 -7.23 14.53 9.36
CA ARG A 56 -6.05 13.81 8.87
C ARG A 56 -6.43 12.74 7.84
N GLU A 57 -7.53 12.04 8.03
CA GLU A 57 -8.06 11.03 7.10
C GLU A 57 -8.44 11.66 5.74
N ALA A 58 -9.15 12.77 5.74
CA ALA A 58 -9.51 13.50 4.52
C ALA A 58 -8.28 13.94 3.71
N THR A 59 -7.27 14.54 4.36
CA THR A 59 -6.01 14.94 3.69
C THR A 59 -5.23 13.75 3.15
N GLN A 60 -5.32 12.57 3.78
CA GLN A 60 -4.69 11.36 3.25
C GLN A 60 -5.34 10.93 1.94
N ILE A 61 -6.67 10.92 1.89
CA ILE A 61 -7.42 10.53 0.69
C ILE A 61 -7.07 11.45 -0.48
N GLU A 62 -7.12 12.77 -0.28
CA GLU A 62 -6.77 13.74 -1.34
C GLU A 62 -5.34 13.56 -1.86
N ARG A 63 -4.37 13.43 -0.95
CA ARG A 63 -2.97 13.21 -1.33
C ARG A 63 -2.80 11.91 -2.13
N LEU A 64 -3.55 10.88 -1.78
CA LEU A 64 -3.44 9.57 -2.43
C LEU A 64 -4.09 9.58 -3.83
N GLU A 65 -5.22 10.26 -4.00
CA GLU A 65 -5.83 10.47 -5.31
C GLU A 65 -4.89 11.26 -6.24
N ASP A 66 -4.16 12.25 -5.72
CA ASP A 66 -3.12 12.98 -6.47
C ASP A 66 -1.92 12.09 -6.83
N LEU A 67 -1.45 11.24 -5.91
CA LEU A 67 -0.37 10.29 -6.19
C LEU A 67 -0.76 9.26 -7.25
N ALA A 68 -2.00 8.77 -7.23
CA ALA A 68 -2.51 7.84 -8.25
C ALA A 68 -2.46 8.47 -9.64
N LYS A 69 -2.98 9.71 -9.77
CA LYS A 69 -2.93 10.47 -11.03
C LYS A 69 -1.50 10.68 -11.52
N LYS A 70 -0.57 11.03 -10.63
CA LYS A 70 0.86 11.23 -10.98
C LYS A 70 1.56 9.94 -11.40
N ALA A 71 1.09 8.80 -10.91
CA ALA A 71 1.64 7.48 -11.22
C ALA A 71 0.99 6.82 -12.44
N ASP A 72 0.08 7.51 -13.14
CA ASP A 72 -0.76 6.96 -14.21
C ASP A 72 -1.51 5.69 -13.77
N LEU A 73 -1.93 5.67 -12.50
CA LEU A 73 -2.72 4.61 -11.89
C LEU A 73 -4.19 5.04 -11.85
N ASP A 74 -5.08 4.11 -12.21
CA ASP A 74 -6.53 4.33 -12.10
C ASP A 74 -6.89 4.81 -10.68
N PRO A 75 -7.44 6.03 -10.54
CA PRO A 75 -7.81 6.60 -9.24
C PRO A 75 -8.80 5.73 -8.45
N ASP A 76 -9.72 5.04 -9.13
CA ASP A 76 -10.71 4.18 -8.47
C ASP A 76 -10.04 2.93 -7.90
N PHE A 77 -9.14 2.32 -8.67
CA PHE A 77 -8.30 1.22 -8.20
C PHE A 77 -7.42 1.65 -7.01
N ALA A 78 -6.74 2.79 -7.12
CA ALA A 78 -5.89 3.31 -6.05
C ALA A 78 -6.70 3.50 -4.76
N LYS A 79 -7.87 4.11 -4.85
CA LYS A 79 -8.78 4.31 -3.72
C LYS A 79 -9.24 2.99 -3.11
N ALA A 80 -9.62 2.01 -3.92
CA ALA A 80 -10.01 0.69 -3.46
C ALA A 80 -8.87 -0.03 -2.72
N PHE A 81 -7.66 -0.01 -3.30
CA PHE A 81 -6.46 -0.59 -2.70
C PHE A 81 -6.14 0.05 -1.35
N LEU A 82 -6.22 1.38 -1.25
CA LEU A 82 -5.92 2.10 -0.01
C LEU A 82 -6.97 1.85 1.07
N ASN A 83 -8.24 1.81 0.70
CA ASN A 83 -9.32 1.44 1.61
C ASN A 83 -9.09 0.02 2.16
N PHE A 84 -8.68 -0.91 1.31
CA PHE A 84 -8.31 -2.26 1.73
C PHE A 84 -7.16 -2.25 2.75
N ILE A 85 -6.07 -1.53 2.48
CA ILE A 85 -4.93 -1.42 3.41
C ILE A 85 -5.36 -0.80 4.76
N ILE A 86 -6.16 0.27 4.76
CA ILE A 86 -6.66 0.90 5.99
C ILE A 86 -7.54 -0.05 6.80
N GLN A 87 -8.46 -0.77 6.14
CA GLN A 87 -9.32 -1.74 6.80
C GLN A 87 -8.51 -2.87 7.45
N GLU A 88 -7.47 -3.36 6.77
CA GLU A 88 -6.62 -4.42 7.32
C GLU A 88 -5.80 -3.93 8.52
N VAL A 89 -5.33 -2.67 8.50
CA VAL A 89 -4.70 -2.04 9.68
C VAL A 89 -5.67 -1.98 10.86
N ILE A 90 -6.91 -1.56 10.66
CA ILE A 90 -7.92 -1.48 11.73
C ILE A 90 -8.21 -2.88 12.29
N ARG A 91 -8.35 -3.87 11.42
CA ARG A 91 -8.58 -5.27 11.81
C ARG A 91 -7.42 -5.80 12.65
N HIS A 92 -6.18 -5.49 12.26
CA HIS A 92 -4.99 -5.90 13.00
C HIS A 92 -4.94 -5.24 14.38
N HIS A 93 -5.26 -3.95 14.50
CA HIS A 93 -5.34 -3.28 15.80
C HIS A 93 -6.36 -3.92 16.74
N LYS A 94 -7.57 -4.25 16.25
CA LYS A 94 -8.61 -4.89 17.06
C LYS A 94 -8.17 -6.26 17.61
N LYS A 95 -7.40 -7.03 16.83
CA LYS A 95 -6.88 -8.35 17.26
C LYS A 95 -5.74 -8.26 18.29
N HIS A 96 -4.96 -7.18 18.29
CA HIS A 96 -3.85 -6.97 19.23
C HIS A 96 -4.26 -6.19 20.49
N GLN A 97 -5.53 -5.77 20.60
CA GLN A 97 -6.12 -5.15 21.78
C GLN A 97 -6.89 -6.15 22.67
N GLU A 98 -6.90 -7.44 22.31
CA GLU A 98 -7.27 -8.59 23.17
C GLU A 98 -6.01 -9.23 23.77
#